data_AF-A0A1W2AMD8-F1
#
_entry.id   AF-A0A1W2AMD8-F1
#
_cell.length_a   1.000
_cell.length_b   1.000
_cell.length_c   1.000
_cell.angle_alpha   90.00
_cell.angle_beta   90.00
_cell.angle_gamma   90.00
#
_symmetry.space_group_name_H-M   'P 1'
#
loop_
_entity.id
_entity.type
_entity.pdbx_description
1 polymer ?
#
loop_
_entity_poly.entity_id
_entity_poly.type
_entity_poly.pdbx_seq_one_letter_code
_entity_poly.pdbx_strand_id
1 'polypeptide(L)'
;MKTNYLVLPNLIEAKKMYKEKGFEVMTVSLDRQDDLGRWKGMVAALKMDSFVNTNDEGKRLATSLNIKQIPVNYLVDSNGKIIAHNLRGSALEKKLAELLN
;
A
#
# COMPACT_ATOMS: atom_id res chain seq x y z
N MET A 1 4.70 0.62 25.37
CA MET A 1 4.72 1.42 24.11
C MET A 1 4.14 0.56 22.99
N LYS A 2 2.96 0.92 22.46
CA LYS A 2 2.39 0.24 21.28
C LYS A 2 3.05 0.85 20.05
N THR A 3 4.02 0.16 19.48
CA THR A 3 4.68 0.68 18.28
C THR A 3 3.75 0.47 17.08
N ASN A 4 3.21 1.57 16.56
CA ASN A 4 2.27 1.66 15.43
C ASN A 4 2.92 1.23 14.09
N TYR A 5 3.27 -0.06 13.95
CA TYR A 5 3.87 -0.60 12.72
C TYR A 5 2.87 -1.05 11.65
N LEU A 6 1.57 -0.82 11.86
CA LEU A 6 0.52 -1.34 10.99
C LEU A 6 0.31 -0.42 9.78
N VAL A 7 0.84 -0.81 8.62
CA VAL A 7 0.63 -0.08 7.35
C VAL A 7 -0.75 -0.39 6.77
N LEU A 8 -1.13 -1.67 6.72
CA LEU A 8 -2.36 -2.11 6.06
C LEU A 8 -3.66 -1.59 6.71
N PRO A 9 -3.86 -1.66 8.05
CA PRO A 9 -5.03 -1.08 8.70
C PRO A 9 -5.20 0.41 8.43
N ASN A 10 -4.11 1.18 8.44
CA ASN A 10 -4.16 2.62 8.13
C ASN A 10 -4.54 2.86 6.67
N LEU A 11 -4.08 2.02 5.73
CA LEU A 11 -4.47 2.11 4.33
C LEU A 11 -5.94 1.72 4.10
N ILE A 12 -6.48 0.76 4.86
CA ILE A 12 -7.90 0.37 4.79
C ILE A 12 -8.79 1.54 5.21
N GLU A 13 -8.48 2.18 6.34
CA GLU A 13 -9.23 3.35 6.80
C GLU A 13 -9.07 4.54 5.84
N ALA A 14 -7.85 4.79 5.34
CA ALA A 14 -7.61 5.84 4.35
C ALA A 14 -8.39 5.60 3.05
N LYS A 15 -8.39 4.37 2.52
CA LYS A 15 -9.15 4.02 1.32
C LYS A 15 -10.65 4.26 1.54
N LYS A 16 -11.20 3.86 2.68
CA LYS A 16 -12.60 4.09 3.03
C LYS A 16 -12.94 5.58 3.10
N MET A 17 -12.06 6.40 3.67
CA MET A 17 -12.27 7.83 3.84
C MET A 17 -12.16 8.62 2.53
N TYR A 18 -11.20 8.27 1.69
CA TYR A 18 -10.83 9.06 0.51
C TYR A 18 -11.22 8.44 -0.84
N LYS A 19 -11.92 7.29 -0.88
CA LYS A 19 -12.34 6.64 -2.13
C LYS A 19 -13.16 7.56 -3.06
N GLU A 20 -14.09 8.34 -2.50
CA GLU A 20 -14.93 9.25 -3.29
C GLU A 20 -14.16 10.48 -3.79
N LYS A 21 -12.94 10.68 -3.29
CA LYS A 21 -12.03 11.75 -3.69
C LYS A 21 -10.93 11.25 -4.63
N GLY A 22 -11.10 10.06 -5.22
CA GLY A 22 -10.17 9.48 -6.20
C GLY A 22 -8.94 8.81 -5.58
N PHE A 23 -8.91 8.56 -4.26
CA PHE A 23 -7.83 7.80 -3.65
C PHE A 23 -8.03 6.30 -3.85
N GLU A 24 -7.03 5.67 -4.48
CA GLU A 24 -6.96 4.24 -4.70
C GLU A 24 -5.74 3.64 -4.00
N VAL A 25 -5.84 2.35 -3.64
CA VAL A 25 -4.72 1.62 -3.04
C VAL A 25 -4.46 0.36 -3.85
N MET A 26 -3.20 0.19 -4.24
CA MET A 26 -2.70 -1.01 -4.89
C MET A 26 -1.72 -1.73 -3.95
N THR A 27 -1.89 -3.03 -3.75
CA THR A 27 -0.91 -3.86 -3.09
C THR A 27 -0.21 -4.76 -4.10
N VAL A 28 1.10 -4.88 -3.92
CA VAL A 28 1.98 -5.70 -4.76
C VAL A 28 2.71 -6.66 -3.83
N SER A 29 2.40 -7.94 -3.94
CA SER A 29 3.23 -8.99 -3.33
C SER A 29 4.52 -9.17 -4.13
N LEU A 30 5.61 -9.48 -3.43
CA LEU A 30 6.88 -9.91 -4.00
C LEU A 30 7.15 -11.40 -3.67
N ASP A 31 6.13 -12.11 -3.18
CA ASP A 31 6.21 -13.52 -2.80
C ASP A 31 6.30 -14.40 -4.06
N ARG A 32 7.08 -15.48 -3.94
CA ARG A 32 7.12 -16.54 -4.95
C ARG A 32 5.83 -17.36 -4.90
N GLN A 33 5.55 -18.13 -5.94
CA GLN A 33 4.32 -18.96 -6.02
C GLN A 33 4.08 -19.80 -4.76
N ASP A 34 5.13 -20.43 -4.22
CA ASP A 34 5.04 -21.28 -3.03
C ASP A 34 4.58 -20.54 -1.77
N ASP A 35 4.84 -19.23 -1.67
CA ASP A 35 4.49 -18.39 -0.53
C ASP A 35 3.24 -17.51 -0.79
N LEU A 36 2.81 -17.39 -2.05
CA LEU A 36 1.73 -16.51 -2.49
C LEU A 36 0.39 -16.80 -1.78
N GLY A 37 0.18 -18.04 -1.36
CA GLY A 37 -1.00 -18.44 -0.58
C GLY A 37 -1.15 -17.67 0.74
N ARG A 38 -0.05 -17.33 1.41
CA ARG A 38 -0.08 -16.57 2.67
C ARG A 38 -0.55 -15.14 2.45
N TRP A 39 -0.03 -14.47 1.42
CA TRP A 39 -0.45 -13.12 1.07
C TRP A 39 -1.92 -13.09 0.62
N LYS A 40 -2.36 -14.05 -0.21
CA LYS A 40 -3.78 -14.18 -0.60
C LYS A 40 -4.69 -14.38 0.62
N GLY A 41 -4.28 -15.23 1.56
CA GLY A 41 -4.99 -15.44 2.82
C GLY A 41 -5.12 -14.15 3.64
N MET A 42 -4.07 -13.35 3.71
CA MET A 42 -4.08 -12.04 4.38
C MET A 42 -5.03 -11.05 3.68
N VAL A 43 -4.99 -10.96 2.34
CA VAL A 43 -5.90 -10.10 1.55
C VAL A 43 -7.36 -10.44 1.86
N ALA A 44 -7.71 -11.72 1.89
CA ALA A 44 -9.04 -12.19 2.23
C ALA A 44 -9.42 -11.90 3.70
N ALA A 45 -8.53 -12.19 4.65
CA ALA A 45 -8.76 -11.96 6.07
C ALA A 45 -8.99 -10.47 6.41
N LEU A 46 -8.29 -9.58 5.69
CA LEU A 46 -8.41 -8.12 5.85
C LEU A 46 -9.47 -7.48 4.95
N LYS A 47 -10.23 -8.27 4.17
CA LYS A 47 -11.30 -7.80 3.26
C LYS A 47 -10.83 -6.68 2.32
N MET A 48 -9.66 -6.89 1.71
CA MET A 48 -9.03 -5.90 0.83
C MET A 48 -9.57 -5.98 -0.61
N ASP A 49 -10.83 -6.36 -0.80
CA ASP A 49 -11.46 -6.56 -2.12
C ASP A 49 -11.59 -5.24 -2.91
N SER A 50 -11.61 -4.11 -2.20
CA SER A 50 -11.63 -2.77 -2.79
C SER A 50 -10.25 -2.26 -3.24
N PHE A 51 -9.20 -3.04 -3.04
CA PHE A 51 -7.84 -2.70 -3.43
C PHE A 51 -7.49 -3.43 -4.73
N VAL A 52 -6.61 -2.84 -5.53
CA VAL A 52 -5.97 -3.59 -6.61
C VAL A 52 -4.88 -4.45 -5.98
N ASN A 53 -5.04 -5.78 -5.98
CA ASN A 53 -4.09 -6.71 -5.37
C ASN A 53 -3.40 -7.52 -6.47
N THR A 54 -2.07 -7.40 -6.60
CA THR A 54 -1.27 -8.10 -7.62
C THR A 54 -0.01 -8.74 -7.05
N ASN A 55 0.63 -9.62 -7.83
CA ASN A 55 1.91 -10.22 -7.51
C ASN A 55 2.96 -9.85 -8.57
N ASP A 56 4.10 -9.32 -8.15
CA ASP A 56 5.30 -9.14 -8.98
C ASP A 56 6.35 -10.18 -8.58
N GLU A 57 6.09 -11.42 -8.95
CA GLU A 57 6.95 -12.56 -8.64
C GLU A 57 8.39 -12.36 -9.16
N GLY A 58 8.52 -11.74 -10.35
CA GLY A 58 9.80 -11.42 -10.98
C GLY A 58 10.54 -10.27 -10.31
N LYS A 59 9.96 -9.62 -9.30
CA LYS A 59 10.53 -8.48 -8.57
C LYS A 59 10.98 -7.35 -9.48
N ARG A 60 10.29 -7.15 -10.61
CA ARG A 60 10.60 -6.11 -11.60
C ARG A 60 10.43 -4.72 -11.00
N LEU A 61 9.33 -4.49 -10.26
CA LEU A 61 9.07 -3.24 -9.55
C LEU A 61 10.04 -3.02 -8.41
N ALA A 62 10.35 -4.08 -7.65
CA ALA A 62 11.34 -3.98 -6.59
C ALA A 62 12.72 -3.58 -7.13
N THR A 63 13.10 -4.10 -8.30
CA THR A 63 14.34 -3.73 -8.96
C THR A 63 14.30 -2.30 -9.49
N SER A 64 13.25 -1.91 -10.23
CA SER A 64 13.16 -0.58 -10.85
C SER A 64 13.06 0.55 -9.83
N LEU A 65 12.41 0.30 -8.70
CA LEU A 65 12.26 1.26 -7.60
C LEU A 65 13.36 1.14 -6.53
N ASN A 66 14.35 0.26 -6.74
CA ASN A 66 15.45 -0.01 -5.79
C ASN A 66 14.95 -0.33 -4.37
N ILE A 67 13.90 -1.16 -4.27
CA ILE A 67 13.31 -1.59 -3.01
C ILE A 67 14.25 -2.59 -2.34
N LYS A 68 14.85 -2.18 -1.21
CA LYS A 68 15.77 -3.01 -0.41
C LYS A 68 15.11 -3.66 0.81
N GLN A 69 13.97 -3.15 1.25
CA GLN A 69 13.26 -3.63 2.43
C GLN A 69 11.75 -3.46 2.25
N ILE A 70 11.01 -4.44 2.76
CA ILE A 70 9.56 -4.41 2.91
C ILE A 70 9.19 -4.42 4.40
N PRO A 71 8.02 -3.86 4.79
CA PRO A 71 7.05 -3.18 3.93
C PRO A 71 7.52 -1.78 3.51
N VAL A 72 7.19 -1.38 2.28
CA VAL A 72 7.38 -0.03 1.71
C VAL A 72 6.07 0.39 1.04
N ASN A 73 5.79 1.69 0.99
CA ASN A 73 4.71 2.26 0.18
C ASN A 73 5.20 3.50 -0.56
N TYR A 74 4.54 3.80 -1.67
CA TYR A 74 4.74 4.99 -2.47
C TYR A 74 3.37 5.64 -2.68
N LEU A 75 3.32 6.96 -2.53
CA LEU A 75 2.18 7.77 -2.93
C LEU A 75 2.49 8.34 -4.32
N VAL A 76 1.61 8.04 -5.26
CA VAL A 76 1.75 8.40 -6.67
C VAL A 76 0.61 9.37 -7.02
N ASP A 77 0.93 10.46 -7.71
CA ASP A 77 -0.07 11.40 -8.20
C ASP A 77 -0.75 10.90 -9.50
N SER A 78 -1.74 11.66 -9.99
CA SER A 78 -2.49 11.31 -11.21
C SER A 78 -1.64 11.36 -12.49
N ASN A 79 -0.44 11.95 -12.46
CA ASN A 79 0.50 11.96 -13.58
C ASN A 79 1.51 10.80 -13.49
N GLY A 80 1.36 9.91 -12.52
CA GLY A 80 2.27 8.78 -12.31
C GLY A 80 3.57 9.15 -11.58
N LYS A 81 3.65 10.36 -10.99
CA LYS A 81 4.85 10.80 -10.26
C LYS A 81 4.78 10.34 -8.80
N ILE A 82 5.87 9.78 -8.30
CA ILE A 82 6.02 9.49 -6.86
C ILE A 82 6.19 10.84 -6.13
N ILE A 83 5.25 11.14 -5.24
CA ILE A 83 5.23 12.40 -4.46
C ILE A 83 5.53 12.18 -2.97
N ALA A 84 5.45 10.95 -2.48
CA ALA A 84 5.91 10.57 -1.14
C ALA A 84 6.19 9.06 -1.08
N HIS A 85 6.91 8.61 -0.04
CA HIS A 85 7.13 7.19 0.22
C HIS A 85 7.25 6.92 1.72
N ASN A 86 7.10 5.66 2.12
CA ASN A 86 7.19 5.21 3.52
C ASN A 86 6.23 5.91 4.49
N LEU A 87 5.03 6.31 4.03
CA LEU A 87 4.02 6.94 4.87
C LEU A 87 3.38 5.94 5.82
N ARG A 88 3.30 6.28 7.11
CA ARG A 88 2.73 5.43 8.17
C ARG A 88 2.03 6.29 9.21
N GLY A 89 0.96 5.77 9.82
CA GLY A 89 0.22 6.44 10.88
C GLY A 89 -0.13 7.89 10.52
N SER A 90 0.16 8.81 11.43
CA SER A 90 -0.16 10.23 11.27
C SER A 90 0.51 10.90 10.07
N ALA A 91 1.65 10.39 9.58
CA ALA A 91 2.28 10.93 8.38
C ALA A 91 1.46 10.65 7.11
N LEU A 92 0.85 9.46 7.03
CA LEU A 92 -0.08 9.11 5.95
C LEU A 92 -1.33 9.99 6.03
N GLU A 93 -1.95 10.06 7.20
CA GLU A 93 -3.17 10.84 7.43
C GLU A 93 -2.99 12.30 7.05
N LYS A 94 -1.92 12.94 7.55
CA LYS A 94 -1.62 14.34 7.23
C LYS A 94 -1.41 14.55 5.74
N LYS A 95 -0.67 13.66 5.07
CA LYS A 95 -0.38 13.85 3.64
C LYS A 95 -1.63 13.69 2.78
N LEU A 96 -2.50 12.72 3.10
CA LEU A 96 -3.76 12.54 2.38
C LEU A 96 -4.72 13.70 2.64
N ALA A 97 -4.81 14.18 3.88
CA ALA A 97 -5.60 15.36 4.22
C ALA A 97 -5.12 16.63 3.49
N GLU A 98 -3.80 16.81 3.33
CA GLU A 98 -3.24 17.95 2.56
C GLU A 98 -3.65 17.91 1.08
N LEU A 99 -3.71 16.71 0.49
CA LEU A 99 -3.95 16.54 -0.95
C LEU A 99 -5.42 16.40 -1.32
N LEU A 100 -6.24 15.89 -0.40
CA LEU A 100 -7.59 15.41 -0.69
C LEU A 100 -8.63 15.98 0.27
N ASN A 101 -8.35 17.04 1.05
CA ASN A 101 -9.43 17.71 1.81
C ASN A 101 -10.24 18.65 0.94
#